data_AF-D4GJ31-F1
#
_entry.id   AF-D4GJ31-F1
#
_cell.length_a   1.000
_cell.length_b   1.000
_cell.length_c   1.000
_cell.angle_alpha   90.00
_cell.angle_beta   90.00
_cell.angle_gamma   90.00
#
_symmetry.space_group_name_H-M   'P 1'
#
loop_
_entity.id
_entity.type
_entity.pdbx_description
1 polymer ?
#
loop_
_entity_poly.entity_id
_entity_poly.type
_entity_poly.pdbx_seq_one_letter_code
_entity_poly.pdbx_strand_id
1 'polypeptide(L)'
;MIFKTIKKGFRLCMNYEEKDSKLEYLIFLVFQIAWFSLYLSFLADDSLSILLIIAFIMPVISSSLRCLNYLNRSRVIGFLWIPFPYFMALIPLLLTRKK
;
A
#
# COMPACT_ATOMS: atom_id res chain seq x y z
N MET A 1 16.45 20.15 -3.43
CA MET A 1 15.21 20.06 -4.22
C MET A 1 14.61 18.66 -4.18
N ILE A 2 15.39 17.62 -4.50
CA ILE A 2 15.00 16.20 -4.46
C ILE A 2 14.43 15.76 -3.10
N PHE A 3 15.08 16.09 -1.98
CA PHE A 3 14.60 15.69 -0.65
C PHE A 3 13.21 16.25 -0.30
N LYS A 4 12.88 17.48 -0.71
CA LYS A 4 11.54 18.07 -0.52
C LYS A 4 10.50 17.33 -1.36
N THR A 5 10.85 16.95 -2.59
CA THR A 5 9.99 16.16 -3.48
C THR A 5 9.75 14.76 -2.94
N ILE A 6 10.81 14.06 -2.50
CA ILE A 6 10.70 12.74 -1.85
C ILE A 6 9.85 12.84 -0.59
N LYS A 7 10.09 13.84 0.27
CA LYS A 7 9.30 14.06 1.49
C LYS A 7 7.82 14.35 1.17
N LYS A 8 7.54 15.12 0.11
CA LYS A 8 6.18 15.40 -0.34
C LYS A 8 5.50 14.15 -0.90
N GLY A 9 6.20 13.38 -1.74
CA GLY A 9 5.72 12.10 -2.28
C GLY A 9 5.47 11.07 -1.19
N PHE A 10 6.37 10.98 -0.21
CA PHE A 10 6.19 10.14 0.97
C PHE A 10 5.00 10.60 1.81
N ARG A 11 4.83 11.91 2.03
CA ARG A 11 3.68 12.47 2.76
C ARG A 11 2.35 12.19 2.05
N LEU A 12 2.33 12.28 0.71
CA LEU A 12 1.17 11.91 -0.09
C LEU A 12 0.90 10.41 -0.05
N CYS A 13 1.96 9.58 -0.11
CA CYS A 13 1.82 8.14 0.10
C CYS A 13 1.25 7.84 1.48
N MET A 14 1.64 8.58 2.50
CA MET A 14 1.15 8.46 3.88
C MET A 14 -0.20 9.15 4.13
N ASN A 15 -0.77 9.82 3.14
CA ASN A 15 -2.11 10.39 3.27
C ASN A 15 -3.14 9.27 3.16
N TYR A 16 -3.60 8.77 4.30
CA TYR A 16 -4.62 7.72 4.39
C TYR A 16 -6.05 8.27 4.56
N GLU A 17 -6.22 9.60 4.60
CA GLU A 17 -7.52 10.24 4.79
C GLU A 17 -8.33 10.37 3.50
N GLU A 18 -7.65 10.32 2.35
CA GLU A 18 -8.28 10.25 1.04
C GLU A 18 -9.01 8.91 0.82
N LYS A 19 -9.66 8.76 -0.34
CA LYS A 19 -10.46 7.59 -0.69
C LYS A 19 -9.97 7.04 -2.02
N ASP A 20 -9.55 5.78 -2.01
CA ASP A 20 -9.22 5.03 -3.22
C ASP A 20 -10.41 4.10 -3.52
N SER A 21 -10.98 4.17 -4.72
CA SER A 21 -11.92 3.16 -5.18
C SER A 21 -11.27 1.79 -5.21
N LYS A 22 -12.08 0.72 -5.26
CA LYS A 22 -11.56 -0.66 -5.38
C LYS A 22 -10.67 -0.84 -6.60
N LEU A 23 -11.04 -0.19 -7.72
CA LEU A 23 -10.30 -0.30 -8.97
C LEU A 23 -8.94 0.42 -8.86
N GLU A 24 -8.91 1.63 -8.29
CA GLU A 24 -7.67 2.36 -8.03
C GLU A 24 -6.75 1.57 -7.09
N TYR A 25 -7.29 0.99 -6.02
CA TYR A 25 -6.55 0.13 -5.11
C TYR A 25 -5.98 -1.10 -5.82
N LEU A 26 -6.78 -1.79 -6.65
CA LEU A 26 -6.34 -2.96 -7.40
C LEU A 26 -5.21 -2.62 -8.38
N ILE A 27 -5.37 -1.55 -9.15
CA ILE A 27 -4.34 -1.08 -10.10
C ILE A 27 -3.05 -0.76 -9.34
N PHE A 28 -3.16 -0.06 -8.21
CA PHE A 28 -2.00 0.30 -7.39
C PHE A 28 -1.30 -0.94 -6.81
N LEU A 29 -2.07 -1.91 -6.30
CA LEU A 29 -1.54 -3.16 -5.75
C LEU A 29 -0.80 -3.98 -6.83
N VAL A 30 -1.38 -4.11 -8.02
CA VAL A 30 -0.75 -4.80 -9.15
C VAL A 30 0.52 -4.09 -9.59
N PHE A 31 0.47 -2.77 -9.74
CA PHE A 31 1.65 -1.97 -10.08
C PHE A 31 2.78 -2.19 -9.07
N GLN A 32 2.45 -2.16 -7.77
CA GLN A 32 3.42 -2.40 -6.73
C GLN A 32 4.02 -3.81 -6.84
N ILE A 33 3.19 -4.86 -6.91
CA ILE A 33 3.68 -6.24 -7.02
C ILE A 33 4.60 -6.41 -8.24
N ALA A 34 4.23 -5.83 -9.39
CA ALA A 34 5.05 -5.88 -10.60
C ALA A 34 6.39 -5.16 -10.40
N TRP A 35 6.36 -3.95 -9.83
CA TRP A 35 7.56 -3.18 -9.52
C TRP A 35 8.51 -3.90 -8.56
N PHE A 36 7.98 -4.48 -7.48
CA PHE A 36 8.81 -5.20 -6.50
C PHE A 36 9.34 -6.51 -7.06
N SER A 37 8.57 -7.22 -7.87
CA SER A 37 9.04 -8.40 -8.59
C SER A 37 10.20 -8.06 -9.53
N LEU A 38 10.11 -6.94 -10.26
CA LEU A 38 11.22 -6.45 -11.10
C LEU A 38 12.45 -6.10 -10.27
N TYR A 39 12.26 -5.43 -9.12
CA TYR A 39 13.36 -5.16 -8.19
C TYR A 39 14.06 -6.44 -7.74
N LEU A 40 13.30 -7.45 -7.31
CA LEU A 40 13.85 -8.74 -6.89
C LEU A 40 14.59 -9.47 -8.02
N SER A 41 14.09 -9.41 -9.25
CA SER A 41 14.69 -10.15 -10.37
C SER A 41 15.94 -9.50 -10.94
N PHE A 42 16.09 -8.18 -10.84
CA PHE A 42 17.15 -7.45 -11.56
C PHE A 42 18.08 -6.63 -10.67
N LEU A 43 17.65 -6.24 -9.48
CA LEU A 43 18.36 -5.27 -8.63
C LEU A 43 18.60 -5.76 -7.21
N ALA A 44 18.02 -6.89 -6.81
CA ALA A 44 18.30 -7.48 -5.51
C ALA A 44 19.61 -8.26 -5.58
N ASP A 45 20.65 -7.74 -4.92
CA ASP A 45 21.82 -8.52 -4.51
C ASP A 45 21.47 -9.41 -3.30
N ASP A 46 22.42 -10.24 -2.84
CA ASP A 46 22.26 -11.15 -1.69
C ASP A 46 21.78 -10.44 -0.41
N SER A 47 21.98 -9.12 -0.30
CA SER A 47 21.46 -8.30 0.80
C SER A 47 20.21 -7.50 0.40
N LEU A 48 19.04 -8.01 0.76
CA LEU A 48 17.77 -7.27 0.66
C LEU A 48 17.80 -6.02 1.53
N SER A 49 17.64 -4.84 0.91
CA SER A 49 17.57 -3.58 1.65
C SER A 49 16.23 -3.44 2.36
N ILE A 50 16.24 -3.49 3.69
CA ILE A 50 15.07 -3.24 4.54
C ILE A 50 14.39 -1.91 4.18
N LEU A 51 15.17 -0.89 3.82
CA LEU A 51 14.64 0.41 3.42
C LEU A 51 13.74 0.31 2.17
N LEU A 52 14.15 -0.52 1.18
CA LEU A 52 13.38 -0.74 -0.05
C LEU A 52 12.11 -1.56 0.22
N ILE A 53 12.19 -2.53 1.15
CA ILE A 53 11.01 -3.28 1.61
C ILE A 53 10.00 -2.34 2.27
N ILE A 54 10.45 -1.42 3.14
CA ILE A 54 9.57 -0.42 3.76
C ILE A 54 8.97 0.50 2.70
N ALA A 55 9.78 0.94 1.73
CA ALA A 55 9.31 1.77 0.61
C ALA A 55 8.26 1.05 -0.25
N PHE A 56 8.26 -0.29 -0.26
CA PHE A 56 7.28 -1.11 -0.94
C PHE A 56 5.98 -1.30 -0.14
N ILE A 57 6.10 -1.67 1.14
CA ILE A 57 4.96 -2.05 1.98
C ILE A 57 4.14 -0.81 2.39
N MET A 58 4.80 0.29 2.74
CA MET A 58 4.14 1.49 3.27
C MET A 58 3.09 2.08 2.33
N PRO A 59 3.36 2.26 1.03
CA PRO A 59 2.34 2.73 0.09
C PRO A 59 1.15 1.78 -0.05
N VAL A 60 1.38 0.46 0.01
CA VAL A 60 0.31 -0.56 -0.07
C VAL A 60 -0.58 -0.50 1.16
N ILE A 61 0.00 -0.38 2.36
CA ILE A 61 -0.74 -0.18 3.61
C ILE A 61 -1.61 1.07 3.48
N SER A 62 -1.05 2.20 3.08
CA SER A 62 -1.79 3.45 3.01
C SER A 62 -2.93 3.41 1.99
N SER A 63 -2.70 2.89 0.78
CA SER A 63 -3.75 2.74 -0.24
C SER A 63 -4.85 1.77 0.22
N SER A 64 -4.50 0.70 0.95
CA SER A 64 -5.50 -0.20 1.54
C SER A 64 -6.39 0.51 2.58
N LEU A 65 -5.82 1.41 3.39
CA LEU A 65 -6.57 2.19 4.37
C LEU A 65 -7.50 3.21 3.69
N ARG A 66 -7.05 3.87 2.62
CA ARG A 66 -7.89 4.73 1.77
C ARG A 66 -9.03 3.95 1.13
N CYS A 67 -8.78 2.72 0.68
CA CYS A 67 -9.82 1.85 0.12
C CYS A 67 -10.84 1.42 1.18
N LEU A 68 -10.39 1.07 2.39
CA LEU A 68 -11.31 0.83 3.51
C LEU A 68 -12.16 2.06 3.84
N ASN A 69 -11.57 3.25 3.80
CA ASN A 69 -12.27 4.52 4.01
C ASN A 69 -13.32 4.78 2.90
N TYR A 70 -12.99 4.48 1.64
CA TYR A 70 -13.94 4.49 0.53
C TYR A 70 -15.12 3.53 0.74
N LEU A 71 -14.85 2.35 1.30
CA LEU A 71 -15.85 1.33 1.61
C LEU A 71 -16.68 1.62 2.88
N ASN A 72 -16.48 2.77 3.53
CA ASN A 72 -17.07 3.12 4.83
C ASN A 72 -16.79 2.07 5.92
N ARG A 73 -15.56 1.54 5.94
CA ARG A 73 -15.10 0.54 6.92
C ARG A 73 -14.22 1.20 7.98
N SER A 74 -14.20 0.60 9.17
CA SER A 74 -13.36 1.08 10.27
C SER A 74 -11.88 0.95 9.91
N ARG A 75 -11.10 2.00 10.17
CA ARG A 75 -9.64 1.99 10.02
C ARG A 75 -8.95 0.99 10.94
N VAL A 76 -9.63 0.53 12.00
CA VAL A 76 -9.13 -0.50 12.93
C VAL A 76 -8.86 -1.83 12.20
N ILE A 77 -9.58 -2.12 11.12
CA ILE A 77 -9.31 -3.29 10.27
C ILE A 77 -7.88 -3.24 9.72
N GLY A 78 -7.33 -2.03 9.52
CA GLY A 78 -5.94 -1.81 9.14
C GLY A 78 -4.90 -2.44 10.07
N PHE A 79 -5.20 -2.65 11.35
CA PHE A 79 -4.27 -3.31 12.27
C PHE A 79 -4.00 -4.78 11.90
N LEU A 80 -4.84 -5.40 11.06
CA LEU A 80 -4.59 -6.73 10.51
C LEU A 80 -3.31 -6.80 9.65
N TRP A 81 -2.77 -5.65 9.20
CA TRP A 81 -1.47 -5.61 8.53
C TRP A 81 -0.32 -6.14 9.39
N ILE A 82 -0.42 -6.08 10.73
CA ILE A 82 0.63 -6.54 11.64
C ILE A 82 0.70 -8.07 11.67
N PRO A 83 -0.38 -8.81 12.03
CA PRO A 83 -0.34 -10.27 12.06
C PRO A 83 -0.57 -10.94 10.71
N PHE A 84 -1.31 -10.31 9.79
CA PHE A 84 -1.81 -10.95 8.56
C PHE A 84 -1.71 -10.02 7.33
N PRO A 85 -0.49 -9.55 6.95
CA PRO A 85 -0.31 -8.58 5.86
C PRO A 85 -0.84 -9.07 4.51
N TYR A 86 -0.61 -10.34 4.16
CA TYR A 86 -1.06 -10.91 2.89
C TYR A 86 -2.59 -10.98 2.79
N PHE A 87 -3.27 -11.40 3.86
CA PHE A 87 -4.73 -11.40 3.89
C PHE A 87 -5.27 -9.99 3.84
N MET A 88 -4.65 -9.07 4.59
CA MET A 88 -5.07 -7.68 4.63
C MET A 88 -4.96 -6.97 3.28
N ALA A 89 -3.98 -7.33 2.45
CA ALA A 89 -3.89 -6.84 1.07
C ALA A 89 -5.10 -7.24 0.19
N LEU A 90 -5.80 -8.33 0.51
CA LEU A 90 -6.96 -8.80 -0.25
C LEU A 90 -8.29 -8.31 0.32
N ILE A 91 -8.35 -8.03 1.63
CA ILE A 91 -9.58 -7.61 2.33
C ILE A 91 -10.32 -6.45 1.64
N PRO A 92 -9.67 -5.34 1.24
CA PRO A 92 -10.37 -4.24 0.57
C PRO A 92 -11.06 -4.67 -0.74
N LEU A 93 -10.53 -5.67 -1.45
CA LEU A 93 -11.11 -6.17 -2.70
C LEU A 93 -12.34 -7.04 -2.44
N LEU A 94 -12.34 -7.80 -1.33
CA LEU A 94 -13.41 -8.72 -0.97
C LEU A 94 -14.62 -8.01 -0.31
N LEU A 95 -14.36 -6.95 0.45
CA LEU A 95 -15.40 -6.25 1.21
C LEU A 95 -16.34 -5.43 0.31
N THR A 96 -17.65 -5.50 0.54
CA THR A 96 -18.60 -4.57 -0.10
C THR A 96 -18.68 -3.25 0.67
N ARG A 97 -19.02 -2.18 -0.05
CA ARG A 97 -19.21 -0.85 0.53
C ARG A 97 -20.37 -0.92 1.52
N LYS A 98 -20.12 -0.46 2.75
CA LYS A 98 -21.16 -0.39 3.78
C LYS A 98 -22.08 0.80 3.45
N LYS A 99 -23.38 0.53 3.37
CA LYS A 99 -24.42 1.56 3.22
C LYS A 99 -24.47 2.43 4.47
#